data_AF-A0AAQ3WZW6-F1
#
_entry.id   AF-A0AAQ3WZW6-F1
#
_cell.length_a   1.000
_cell.length_b   1.000
_cell.length_c   1.000
_cell.angle_alpha   90.00
_cell.angle_beta   90.00
_cell.angle_gamma   90.00
#
_symmetry.space_group_name_H-M   'P 1'
#
loop_
_entity.id
_entity.type
_entity.pdbx_description
1 polymer ?
#
loop_
_entity_poly.entity_id
_entity_poly.type
_entity_poly.pdbx_seq_one_letter_code
_entity_poly.pdbx_strand_id
1 'polypeptide(L)'
;MQLRFNTRDLGMVSLKGFVKPEDQIGMVSMCRQPGPGGFYEPSLKNGAKLNLWMMSLGKNWDPTLRSYGPTRPFDGAQAPTIPRCFQDDCSTANSTASEFPRINPDVCIVNYYTNSGKLGLHQDKDESESSLTK
;
A
#
# COMPACT_ATOMS: atom_id res chain seq x y z
N MET A 1 18.15 -15.85 -11.54
CA MET A 1 17.73 -14.45 -11.78
C MET A 1 18.37 -13.59 -10.70
N GLN A 2 19.42 -12.83 -11.03
CA GLN A 2 20.18 -12.05 -10.05
C GLN A 2 19.40 -10.77 -9.76
N LEU A 3 18.81 -10.66 -8.56
CA LEU A 3 18.18 -9.42 -8.10
C LEU A 3 19.28 -8.35 -8.02
N ARG A 4 19.19 -7.31 -8.84
CA ARG A 4 20.08 -6.17 -8.75
C ARG A 4 19.54 -5.20 -7.70
N PHE A 5 20.22 -5.12 -6.58
CA PHE A 5 19.97 -4.13 -5.54
C PHE A 5 20.61 -2.81 -5.97
N ASN A 6 19.79 -1.79 -6.24
CA ASN A 6 20.29 -0.41 -6.22
C ASN A 6 20.03 0.14 -4.82
N THR A 7 21.04 0.13 -3.94
CA THR A 7 21.01 0.88 -2.68
C THR A 7 21.06 2.37 -3.03
N ARG A 8 20.00 3.09 -2.68
CA ARG A 8 19.87 4.52 -3.00
C ARG A 8 20.26 5.40 -1.80
N ASP A 9 20.02 4.92 -0.56
CA ASP A 9 20.40 5.51 0.73
C ASP A 9 20.44 4.41 1.82
N LEU A 10 20.94 4.70 3.03
CA LEU A 10 20.96 3.75 4.16
C LEU A 10 19.51 3.34 4.51
N GLY A 11 19.21 2.04 4.48
CA GLY A 11 17.86 1.54 4.75
C GLY A 11 16.86 1.71 3.59
N MET A 12 17.34 1.81 2.33
CA MET A 12 16.45 1.76 1.15
C MET A 12 17.02 0.84 0.06
N VAL A 13 16.18 -0.09 -0.42
CA VAL A 13 16.49 -1.03 -1.50
C VAL A 13 15.48 -0.91 -2.63
N SER A 14 15.95 -0.90 -3.88
CA SER A 14 15.10 -1.00 -5.08
C SER A 14 15.31 -2.34 -5.79
N LEU A 15 14.27 -3.18 -5.83
CA LEU A 15 14.24 -4.47 -6.51
C LEU A 15 13.62 -4.33 -7.91
N LYS A 16 14.45 -4.05 -8.91
CA LYS A 16 13.97 -3.85 -10.29
C LYS A 16 13.51 -5.18 -10.92
N GLY A 17 12.33 -5.19 -11.52
CA GLY A 17 11.78 -6.37 -12.19
C GLY A 17 11.44 -7.52 -11.24
N PHE A 18 11.18 -7.21 -9.96
CA PHE A 18 10.88 -8.21 -8.93
C PHE A 18 9.57 -8.95 -9.21
N VAL A 19 8.49 -8.21 -9.45
CA VAL A 19 7.17 -8.77 -9.78
C VAL A 19 7.17 -9.20 -11.24
N LYS A 20 6.91 -10.48 -11.51
CA LYS A 20 6.93 -11.02 -12.87
C LYS A 20 5.70 -10.55 -13.66
N PRO A 21 5.75 -10.52 -15.00
CA PRO A 21 4.63 -10.05 -15.82
C PRO A 21 3.30 -10.77 -15.53
N GLU A 22 3.33 -12.08 -15.32
CA GLU A 22 2.16 -12.89 -14.97
C GLU A 22 1.53 -12.47 -13.63
N ASP A 23 2.38 -12.19 -12.62
CA ASP A 23 1.94 -11.74 -11.30
C ASP A 23 1.38 -10.32 -11.37
N GLN A 24 2.01 -9.43 -12.16
CA GLN A 24 1.51 -8.06 -12.38
C GLN A 24 0.08 -8.05 -12.94
N ILE A 25 -0.22 -8.92 -13.92
CA ILE A 25 -1.57 -9.06 -14.49
C ILE A 25 -2.55 -9.51 -13.41
N GLY A 26 -2.17 -10.50 -12.60
CA GLY A 26 -2.98 -10.98 -11.47
C GLY A 26 -3.28 -9.87 -10.46
N MET A 27 -2.26 -9.12 -10.04
CA MET A 27 -2.40 -7.99 -9.11
C MET A 27 -3.40 -6.95 -9.63
N VAL A 28 -3.26 -6.54 -10.89
CA VAL A 28 -4.15 -5.56 -11.51
C VAL A 28 -5.57 -6.10 -11.63
N SER A 29 -5.74 -7.37 -12.03
CA SER A 29 -7.06 -7.99 -12.16
C SER A 29 -7.82 -8.00 -10.83
N MET A 30 -7.16 -8.35 -9.72
CA MET A 30 -7.77 -8.34 -8.40
C MET A 30 -8.17 -6.92 -7.97
N CYS A 31 -7.31 -5.93 -8.20
CA CYS A 31 -7.60 -4.56 -7.83
C CYS A 31 -8.77 -3.95 -8.62
N ARG A 32 -9.05 -4.43 -9.83
CA ARG A 32 -10.17 -3.92 -10.67
C ARG A 32 -11.55 -4.32 -10.18
N GLN A 33 -11.66 -5.34 -9.33
CA GLN A 33 -12.95 -5.85 -8.85
C GLN A 33 -12.98 -5.93 -7.32
N PRO A 34 -12.80 -4.81 -6.61
CA PRO A 34 -12.62 -4.82 -5.16
C PRO A 34 -13.91 -5.09 -4.38
N GLY A 35 -15.09 -4.95 -5.01
CA GLY A 35 -16.38 -4.98 -4.33
C GLY A 35 -16.57 -3.77 -3.40
N PRO A 36 -17.38 -3.90 -2.34
CA PRO A 36 -17.48 -2.89 -1.28
C PRO A 36 -16.10 -2.55 -0.69
N GLY A 37 -15.85 -1.27 -0.39
CA GLY A 37 -14.54 -0.80 0.08
C GLY A 37 -13.52 -0.54 -1.03
N GLY A 38 -13.94 -0.60 -2.29
CA GLY A 38 -13.13 -0.28 -3.47
C GLY A 38 -12.72 1.18 -3.61
N PHE A 39 -12.19 1.53 -4.77
CA PHE A 39 -11.59 2.84 -5.04
C PHE A 39 -12.53 4.03 -4.77
N TYR A 40 -11.96 5.09 -4.19
CA TYR A 40 -12.58 6.39 -4.00
C TYR A 40 -11.55 7.51 -4.19
N GLU A 41 -12.00 8.75 -4.38
CA GLU A 41 -11.12 9.93 -4.36
C GLU A 41 -11.02 10.46 -2.92
N PRO A 42 -9.89 10.28 -2.22
CA PRO A 42 -9.76 10.72 -0.84
C PRO A 42 -9.70 12.24 -0.75
N SER A 43 -10.35 12.76 0.30
CA SER A 43 -10.30 14.17 0.69
C SER A 43 -9.57 14.29 2.02
N LEU A 44 -8.68 15.27 2.12
CA LEU A 44 -7.99 15.62 3.35
C LEU A 44 -8.91 16.43 4.27
N LYS A 45 -8.51 16.56 5.54
CA LYS A 45 -9.26 17.33 6.56
C LYS A 45 -9.60 18.77 6.16
N ASN A 46 -8.76 19.41 5.34
CA ASN A 46 -9.00 20.76 4.83
C ASN A 46 -9.89 20.81 3.57
N GLY A 47 -10.46 19.68 3.15
CA GLY A 47 -11.30 19.55 1.96
C GLY A 47 -10.50 19.42 0.65
N ALA A 48 -9.16 19.47 0.68
CA ALA A 48 -8.36 19.26 -0.51
C ALA A 48 -8.47 17.79 -0.95
N LYS A 49 -8.79 17.57 -2.22
CA LYS A 49 -8.81 16.23 -2.82
C LYS A 49 -7.39 15.81 -3.22
N LEU A 50 -7.04 14.56 -2.96
CA LEU A 50 -5.85 13.98 -3.58
C LEU A 50 -6.15 13.70 -5.07
N ASN A 51 -5.15 13.90 -5.92
CA ASN A 51 -5.28 13.67 -7.35
C ASN A 51 -4.90 12.22 -7.68
N LEU A 52 -5.65 11.28 -7.10
CA LEU A 52 -5.53 9.84 -7.26
C LEU A 52 -6.82 9.17 -6.78
N TRP A 53 -7.02 7.92 -7.18
CA TRP A 53 -8.00 7.04 -6.57
C TRP A 53 -7.31 6.11 -5.58
N MET A 54 -7.92 5.87 -4.43
CA MET A 54 -7.35 5.06 -3.35
C MET A 54 -8.34 4.01 -2.87
N MET A 55 -7.83 2.85 -2.47
CA MET A 55 -8.53 1.94 -1.58
C MET A 55 -7.54 1.34 -0.58
N SER A 56 -8.05 0.78 0.51
CA SER A 56 -7.25 0.10 1.52
C SER A 56 -7.68 -1.36 1.63
N LEU A 57 -6.72 -2.24 1.85
CA LEU A 57 -6.92 -3.65 2.12
C LEU A 57 -6.37 -3.96 3.52
N GLY A 58 -7.03 -4.83 4.28
CA GLY A 58 -6.74 -5.10 5.68
C GLY A 58 -7.42 -4.08 6.59
N LYS A 59 -6.69 -3.03 7.00
CA LYS A 59 -7.27 -1.85 7.67
C LYS A 59 -7.45 -0.70 6.69
N ASN A 60 -8.53 0.06 6.85
CA ASN A 60 -8.78 1.33 6.20
C ASN A 60 -7.91 2.44 6.79
N TRP A 61 -7.15 3.16 5.96
CA TRP A 61 -6.55 4.43 6.34
C TRP A 61 -7.56 5.56 6.17
N ASP A 62 -7.81 6.32 7.23
CA ASP A 62 -8.64 7.52 7.19
C ASP A 62 -7.77 8.78 6.99
N PRO A 63 -7.83 9.45 5.83
CA PRO A 63 -7.03 10.65 5.56
C PRO A 63 -7.41 11.86 6.42
N THR A 64 -8.61 11.87 7.02
CA THR A 64 -9.10 12.97 7.88
C THR A 64 -8.61 12.79 9.31
N LEU A 65 -8.73 11.57 9.84
CA LEU A 65 -8.30 11.24 11.20
C LEU A 65 -6.81 10.87 11.29
N ARG A 66 -6.16 10.60 10.16
CA ARG A 66 -4.76 10.12 10.09
C ARG A 66 -4.55 8.87 10.94
N SER A 67 -5.46 7.91 10.80
CA SER A 67 -5.46 6.70 11.60
C SER A 67 -5.95 5.50 10.79
N TYR A 68 -5.64 4.30 11.28
CA TYR A 68 -6.06 3.05 10.67
C TYR A 68 -7.20 2.42 11.48
N GLY A 69 -8.23 1.92 10.79
CA GLY A 69 -9.39 1.27 11.39
C GLY A 69 -10.00 0.21 10.47
N PRO A 70 -11.00 -0.57 10.91
CA PRO A 70 -11.58 -1.64 10.09
C PRO A 70 -12.48 -1.11 8.96
N THR A 71 -13.06 0.08 9.14
CA THR A 71 -14.11 0.62 8.28
C THR A 71 -13.79 2.02 7.78
N ARG A 72 -14.35 2.35 6.62
CA ARG A 72 -14.26 3.64 5.98
C ARG A 72 -15.39 4.56 6.46
N PRO A 73 -15.11 5.72 7.07
CA PRO A 73 -16.15 6.47 7.77
C PRO A 73 -17.28 7.05 6.91
N PHE A 74 -17.01 7.40 5.65
CA PHE A 74 -17.99 8.12 4.82
C PHE A 74 -19.06 7.21 4.19
N ASP A 75 -18.81 5.91 4.07
CA ASP A 75 -19.76 4.93 3.51
C ASP A 75 -19.92 3.66 4.35
N GLY A 76 -19.20 3.56 5.47
CA GLY A 76 -19.25 2.41 6.37
C GLY A 76 -18.61 1.13 5.81
N ALA A 77 -17.98 1.19 4.64
CA ALA A 77 -17.43 0.00 4.00
C ALA A 77 -16.26 -0.58 4.81
N GLN A 78 -16.27 -1.90 5.02
CA GLN A 78 -15.13 -2.60 5.60
C GLN A 78 -14.02 -2.73 4.55
N ALA A 79 -12.77 -2.54 4.96
CA ALA A 79 -11.63 -2.78 4.07
C ALA A 79 -11.59 -4.27 3.67
N PRO A 80 -11.50 -4.59 2.36
CA PRO A 80 -11.32 -5.98 1.91
C PRO A 80 -10.05 -6.59 2.50
N THR A 81 -9.97 -7.91 2.59
CA THR A 81 -8.75 -8.57 3.08
C THR A 81 -7.58 -8.38 2.11
N ILE A 82 -6.35 -8.39 2.63
CA ILE A 82 -5.14 -8.37 1.79
C ILE A 82 -5.04 -9.72 1.07
N PRO A 83 -5.05 -9.77 -0.27
CA PRO A 83 -4.89 -11.01 -1.02
C PRO A 83 -3.63 -11.76 -0.63
N ARG A 84 -3.71 -13.09 -0.56
CA ARG A 84 -2.60 -13.92 -0.10
C ARG A 84 -1.33 -13.71 -0.94
N CYS A 85 -1.47 -13.60 -2.25
CA CYS A 85 -0.35 -13.32 -3.15
C CYS A 85 0.35 -11.99 -2.84
N PHE A 86 -0.36 -10.94 -2.39
CA PHE A 86 0.29 -9.68 -2.00
C PHE A 86 1.13 -9.87 -0.73
N GLN A 87 0.65 -10.69 0.21
CA GLN A 87 1.41 -11.03 1.41
C GLN A 87 2.66 -11.87 1.07
N ASP A 88 2.51 -12.84 0.15
CA ASP A 88 3.62 -13.69 -0.29
C ASP A 88 4.69 -12.88 -1.06
N ASP A 89 4.27 -11.95 -1.93
CA ASP A 89 5.17 -11.03 -2.63
C ASP A 89 5.91 -10.11 -1.65
N CYS A 90 5.20 -9.55 -0.67
CA CYS A 90 5.79 -8.71 0.39
C CYS A 90 6.82 -9.50 1.22
N SER A 91 6.46 -10.71 1.64
CA SER A 91 7.35 -11.60 2.40
C SER A 91 8.60 -11.96 1.59
N THR A 92 8.43 -12.30 0.31
CA THR A 92 9.53 -12.61 -0.59
C THR A 92 10.44 -11.39 -0.76
N ALA A 93 9.89 -10.19 -1.02
CA ALA A 93 10.65 -8.96 -1.14
C ALA A 93 11.43 -8.63 0.15
N ASN A 94 10.78 -8.73 1.31
CA ASN A 94 11.40 -8.49 2.62
C ASN A 94 12.55 -9.48 2.89
N SER A 95 12.38 -10.76 2.52
CA SER A 95 13.43 -11.79 2.69
C SER A 95 14.66 -11.56 1.82
N THR A 96 14.54 -10.85 0.69
CA THR A 96 15.68 -10.54 -0.18
C THR A 96 16.60 -9.48 0.43
N ALA A 97 16.14 -8.74 1.43
CA ALA A 97 16.88 -7.68 2.07
C ALA A 97 16.96 -7.95 3.59
N SER A 98 17.88 -8.86 3.97
CA SER A 98 18.00 -9.38 5.34
C SER A 98 18.35 -8.33 6.41
N GLU A 99 18.75 -7.13 6.01
CA GLU A 99 19.06 -6.01 6.90
C GLU A 99 17.81 -5.32 7.45
N PHE A 100 16.64 -5.56 6.84
CA PHE A 100 15.37 -4.97 7.24
C PHE A 100 14.66 -5.82 8.31
N PRO A 101 13.87 -5.18 9.20
CA PRO A 101 12.95 -5.89 10.09
C PRO A 101 12.02 -6.82 9.29
N ARG A 102 11.57 -7.90 9.92
CA ARG A 102 10.51 -8.73 9.32
C ARG A 102 9.22 -7.92 9.27
N ILE A 103 8.52 -7.96 8.13
CA ILE A 103 7.25 -7.27 7.94
C ILE A 103 6.12 -8.29 7.86
N ASN A 104 5.03 -8.02 8.58
CA ASN A 104 3.77 -8.74 8.48
C ASN A 104 2.64 -7.72 8.28
N PRO A 105 2.33 -7.35 7.03
CA PRO A 105 1.45 -6.22 6.75
C PRO A 105 -0.01 -6.55 7.11
N ASP A 106 -0.63 -5.69 7.90
CA ASP A 106 -2.08 -5.69 8.15
C ASP A 106 -2.80 -4.54 7.42
N VAL A 107 -2.04 -3.74 6.66
CA VAL A 107 -2.53 -2.69 5.75
C VAL A 107 -1.84 -2.80 4.39
N CYS A 108 -2.62 -2.64 3.33
CA CYS A 108 -2.11 -2.39 1.98
C CYS A 108 -2.94 -1.27 1.34
N ILE A 109 -2.27 -0.14 1.03
CA ILE A 109 -2.90 0.98 0.34
C ILE A 109 -2.67 0.81 -1.16
N VAL A 110 -3.76 0.79 -1.93
CA VAL A 110 -3.70 0.73 -3.39
C VAL A 110 -4.04 2.10 -3.96
N ASN A 111 -3.06 2.71 -4.62
CA ASN A 111 -3.20 4.01 -5.29
C ASN A 111 -3.28 3.80 -6.81
N TYR A 112 -4.29 4.39 -7.44
CA TYR A 112 -4.46 4.44 -8.89
C TYR A 112 -4.31 5.89 -9.38
N TYR A 113 -3.34 6.09 -10.26
CA TYR A 113 -3.00 7.39 -10.84
C TYR A 113 -3.47 7.44 -12.30
N THR A 114 -4.23 8.46 -12.65
CA THR A 114 -4.50 8.82 -14.05
C THR A 114 -3.29 9.54 -14.65
N ASN A 115 -3.33 9.89 -15.94
CA ASN A 115 -2.26 10.62 -16.60
C ASN A 115 -1.90 11.96 -15.92
N SER A 116 -2.86 12.61 -15.26
CA SER A 116 -2.65 13.84 -14.49
C SER A 116 -2.48 13.61 -12.99
N GLY A 117 -2.53 12.36 -12.54
CA GLY A 117 -2.50 11.98 -11.13
C GLY A 117 -1.16 12.30 -10.49
N LYS A 118 -1.19 12.80 -9.25
CA LYS A 118 0.02 13.16 -8.49
C LYS A 118 -0.23 13.09 -6.99
N LEU A 119 0.83 12.74 -6.26
CA LEU A 119 0.89 12.80 -4.81
C LEU A 119 2.06 13.70 -4.40
N GLY A 120 1.80 14.66 -3.52
CA GLY A 120 2.83 15.57 -3.02
C GLY A 120 3.85 14.85 -2.13
N LEU A 121 4.98 15.51 -1.87
CA LEU A 121 5.97 14.99 -0.91
C LEU A 121 5.33 14.84 0.47
N HIS A 122 5.45 13.66 1.05
CA HIS A 122 4.93 13.31 2.37
C HIS A 122 5.80 12.25 3.02
N GLN A 123 5.53 12.01 4.30
CA GLN A 123 6.13 10.94 5.08
C GLN A 123 5.00 10.04 5.60
N ASP A 124 5.18 8.74 5.47
CA ASP A 124 4.36 7.73 6.13
C ASP A 124 4.75 7.74 7.62
N LYS A 125 3.82 8.21 8.45
CA LYS A 125 4.03 8.46 9.89
C LYS A 125 2.77 8.28 10.74
N ASP A 126 1.77 7.58 10.17
CA ASP A 126 0.50 7.32 10.85
C ASP A 126 0.49 5.91 11.50
N GLU A 127 1.58 5.16 11.32
CA GLU A 127 1.84 3.85 11.89
C GLU A 127 2.15 3.95 13.40
N SER A 128 1.81 2.90 14.17
CA SER A 128 2.11 2.85 15.60
C SER A 128 3.58 2.56 15.86
N GLU A 129 4.12 3.01 17.00
CA GLU A 129 5.51 2.74 17.40
C GLU A 129 5.83 1.23 17.45
N SER A 130 4.87 0.40 17.87
CA SER A 130 5.00 -1.06 17.88
C SER A 130 5.19 -1.70 16.49
N SER A 131 4.81 -0.99 15.41
CA SER A 131 5.02 -1.47 14.04
C SER A 131 6.41 -1.14 13.48
N LEU A 132 7.19 -0.30 14.19
CA LEU A 132 8.51 0.17 13.79
C LEU A 132 9.65 -0.56 14.50
N THR A 133 9.34 -1.39 15.49
CA THR A 133 10.32 -2.18 16.26
C THR A 133 10.71 -3.47 15.54
N LYS A 134 11.98 -3.88 15.65
CA LYS A 134 12.54 -5.10 15.06
C LYS A 134 12.06 -6.39 15.71
#